data_AF-A0A0A9H5Q0-F1
#
_entry.id   AF-A0A0A9H5Q0-F1
#
_cell.length_a   1.000
_cell.length_b   1.000
_cell.length_c   1.000
_cell.angle_alpha   90.00
_cell.angle_beta   90.00
_cell.angle_gamma   90.00
#
_symmetry.space_group_name_H-M   'P 1'
#
loop_
_entity.id
_entity.type
_entity.pdbx_description
1 polymer ?
#
loop_
_entity_poly.entity_id
_entity_poly.type
_entity_poly.pdbx_seq_one_letter_code
_entity_poly.pdbx_strand_id
1 'polypeptide(L)' 'MLRHAFTYHWRLWSIPEIKDCLDEAGFKSIHVWIREMPNTQSSGNAKEYNANRDVKYEESQRFNQGDAWNAYVVGVANT' A
#
# COMPACT_ATOMS: atom_id res chain seq x y z
N MET A 1 25.90 -16.38 -20.37
CA MET A 1 26.20 -15.46 -19.25
C MET A 1 25.00 -14.53 -19.11
N LEU A 2 24.21 -14.64 -18.03
CA LEU A 2 23.07 -13.73 -17.81
C LEU A 2 23.62 -12.34 -17.47
N ARG A 3 23.57 -11.41 -18.44
CA ARG A 3 23.78 -9.99 -18.16
C ARG A 3 22.52 -9.50 -17.44
N HIS A 4 22.69 -8.77 -16.33
CA HIS A 4 21.58 -8.18 -15.55
C HIS A 4 20.67 -9.16 -14.80
N ALA A 5 21.23 -10.22 -14.22
CA ALA A 5 20.46 -11.18 -13.42
C ALA A 5 19.72 -10.57 -12.21
N PHE A 6 20.09 -9.36 -11.77
CA PHE A 6 19.50 -8.67 -10.61
C PHE A 6 19.28 -7.17 -10.86
N THR A 7 18.77 -6.80 -12.05
CA THR A 7 18.34 -5.41 -12.26
C THR A 7 16.92 -5.23 -11.74
N TYR A 8 16.78 -4.35 -10.76
CA TYR A 8 15.49 -3.94 -10.23
C TYR A 8 15.15 -2.57 -10.79
N HIS A 9 14.00 -2.48 -11.46
CA HIS A 9 13.42 -1.20 -11.86
C HIS A 9 12.38 -0.81 -10.82
N TRP A 10 12.68 0.25 -10.08
CA TRP A 10 11.79 0.81 -9.06
C TRP A 10 11.23 2.10 -9.63
N ARG A 11 9.93 2.31 -9.47
CA ARG A 11 9.27 3.59 -9.71
C ARG A 11 8.46 3.92 -8.47
N LEU A 12 8.51 5.18 -8.05
CA LEU A 12 7.62 5.67 -7.01
C LEU A 12 6.25 5.87 -7.66
N TRP A 13 5.24 5.19 -7.12
CA TRP A 13 3.87 5.25 -7.60
C TRP A 13 2.97 5.86 -6.52
N SER A 14 2.04 6.72 -6.92
CA SER A 14 0.95 7.16 -6.08
C SER A 14 -0.23 6.17 -6.13
N ILE A 15 -1.06 6.14 -5.08
CA ILE A 15 -2.26 5.27 -5.06
C ILE A 15 -3.17 5.50 -6.28
N PRO A 16 -3.47 6.75 -6.70
CA PRO A 16 -4.26 6.99 -7.91
C PRO A 16 -3.65 6.36 -9.17
N GLU A 17 -2.34 6.51 -9.38
CA GLU A 17 -1.68 5.91 -10.57
C GLU A 17 -1.78 4.37 -10.57
N ILE A 18 -1.69 3.72 -9.40
CA ILE A 18 -1.86 2.27 -9.31
C ILE A 18 -3.31 1.88 -9.60
N LYS A 19 -4.29 2.64 -9.12
CA LYS A 19 -5.71 2.40 -9.42
C LYS A 19 -5.96 2.51 -10.93
N ASP A 20 -5.49 3.57 -11.57
CA ASP A 20 -5.65 3.77 -13.01
C ASP A 20 -4.99 2.62 -13.79
N CYS A 21 -3.78 2.19 -13.40
CA CYS A 21 -3.11 1.06 -14.02
C CYS A 21 -3.89 -0.27 -13.88
N LEU A 22 -4.57 -0.49 -12.76
CA LEU A 22 -5.42 -1.68 -12.55
C LEU A 22 -6.74 -1.57 -13.34
N ASP A 23 -7.30 -0.38 -13.46
CA ASP A 23 -8.52 -0.15 -14.26
C ASP A 23 -8.23 -0.41 -15.74
N GLU A 24 -7.12 0.14 -16.25
CA GLU A 24 -6.62 -0.10 -17.61
C GLU A 24 -6.27 -1.57 -17.87
N ALA A 25 -5.80 -2.29 -16.85
CA ALA A 25 -5.53 -3.73 -16.94
C ALA A 25 -6.82 -4.58 -17.04
N GLY A 26 -8.00 -3.98 -16.84
CA GLY A 26 -9.30 -4.65 -16.97
C GLY A 26 -9.80 -5.32 -15.68
N PHE A 27 -9.27 -4.93 -14.52
CA PHE A 27 -9.86 -5.38 -13.25
C PHE A 27 -11.25 -4.76 -13.07
N LYS A 28 -12.22 -5.56 -12.63
CA LYS A 28 -13.63 -5.13 -12.53
C LYS A 28 -13.86 -4.16 -11.37
N SER A 29 -13.13 -4.36 -10.28
CA SER A 29 -13.27 -3.52 -9.08
C SER A 29 -11.92 -3.42 -8.38
N ILE A 30 -11.62 -2.23 -7.87
CA ILE A 30 -10.35 -1.93 -7.21
C ILE A 30 -10.65 -1.39 -5.82
N HIS A 31 -10.12 -2.08 -4.83
CA HIS A 31 -10.29 -1.76 -3.43
C HIS A 31 -8.94 -1.35 -2.85
N VAL A 32 -8.94 -0.30 -2.04
CA VAL A 32 -7.75 0.16 -1.35
C VAL A 32 -8.02 0.10 0.13
N TRP A 33 -7.18 -0.64 0.85
CA TRP A 33 -7.20 -0.66 2.30
C TRP A 33 -5.99 0.06 2.83
N ILE A 34 -6.20 0.96 3.78
CA ILE A 34 -5.14 1.76 4.37
C ILE A 34 -5.10 1.54 5.87
N ARG A 35 -3.91 1.72 6.43
CA ARG A 35 -3.66 1.80 7.85
C ARG A 35 -2.74 2.98 8.11
N GLU A 36 -3.21 3.90 8.94
CA GLU A 36 -2.38 4.97 9.50
C GLU A 36 -1.37 4.37 10.48
N MET A 37 -0.13 4.86 10.43
CA MET A 37 0.89 4.47 11.39
C MET A 37 0.85 5.42 12.59
N PRO A 38 1.09 4.90 13.82
CA PRO A 38 1.21 5.75 14.99
C PRO A 38 2.36 6.77 14.80
N ASN A 39 2.17 7.98 15.33
CA ASN A 39 3.10 9.09 15.18
C ASN A 39 4.52 8.71 15.62
N THR A 40 5.48 8.88 14.71
CA THR A 40 6.90 8.56 14.93
C THR A 40 7.62 9.52 15.89
N GLN A 41 6.93 10.52 16.45
CA GLN A 41 7.48 11.44 17.45
C GLN A 41 7.58 10.82 18.87
N SER A 42 6.91 9.69 19.10
CA SER A 42 7.10 8.87 20.30
C SER A 42 8.46 8.18 20.23
N SER A 43 9.46 8.77 20.89
CA SER A 43 10.77 8.14 21.12
C SER A 43 10.57 6.94 22.06
N GLY A 44 10.14 5.78 21.56
CA GLY A 44 9.65 4.74 22.46
C GLY A 44 9.44 3.36 21.87
N ASN A 45 10.54 2.66 21.56
CA ASN A 45 10.63 1.20 21.41
C ASN A 45 10.05 0.60 20.11
N ALA A 46 10.82 -0.29 19.50
CA ALA A 46 10.46 -1.14 18.34
C ALA A 46 9.22 -2.06 18.54
N LYS A 47 8.50 -1.91 19.65
CA LYS A 47 7.25 -2.62 19.95
C LYS A 47 6.04 -2.03 19.21
N GLU A 48 6.08 -0.76 18.78
CA GLU A 48 4.98 -0.14 18.01
C GLU A 48 4.89 -0.62 16.55
N TYR A 49 6.02 -1.10 15.98
CA TYR A 49 6.05 -1.75 14.66
C TYR A 49 5.58 -3.21 14.71
N ASN A 50 5.63 -3.85 15.88
CA ASN A 50 4.98 -5.13 16.17
C ASN A 50 3.57 -4.86 16.70
N ALA A 51 2.83 -4.02 15.99
CA ALA A 51 1.46 -3.72 16.35
C ALA A 51 0.67 -5.03 16.39
N ASN A 52 0.10 -5.24 17.58
CA ASN A 52 -0.85 -6.27 17.99
C ASN A 52 -1.65 -6.87 16.82
N ARG A 53 -1.94 -8.19 16.85
CA ARG A 53 -2.63 -8.93 15.78
C ARG A 53 -4.03 -8.39 15.40
N ASP A 54 -4.50 -7.36 16.09
CA ASP A 54 -5.78 -6.67 15.93
C ASP A 54 -5.69 -5.32 15.19
N VAL A 55 -4.61 -5.05 14.43
CA VAL A 55 -4.58 -3.89 13.54
C VAL A 55 -5.57 -4.08 12.39
N LYS A 56 -6.61 -3.25 12.37
CA LYS A 56 -7.62 -3.23 11.31
C LYS A 56 -7.15 -2.34 10.16
N TYR A 57 -7.17 -2.91 8.96
CA TYR A 57 -7.08 -2.16 7.73
C TYR A 57 -8.47 -1.71 7.34
N GLU A 58 -8.64 -0.43 7.02
CA GLU A 58 -9.93 0.12 6.64
C GLU A 58 -9.96 0.37 5.14
N GLU A 59 -11.04 -0.07 4.48
CA GLU A 59 -11.24 0.25 3.08
C GLU A 59 -11.54 1.74 2.96
N SER A 60 -10.78 2.44 2.13
CA SER A 60 -11.01 3.85 1.89
C SER A 60 -10.90 4.22 0.42
N GLN A 61 -11.82 5.08 -0.01
CA GLN A 61 -11.84 5.72 -1.32
C GLN A 61 -11.23 7.13 -1.29
N ARG A 62 -11.03 7.70 -0.09
CA ARG A 62 -10.54 9.07 0.12
C ARG A 62 -9.50 9.08 1.22
N PHE A 63 -8.35 9.68 0.92
CA PHE A 63 -7.20 9.67 1.83
C PHE A 63 -6.92 11.08 2.30
N ASN A 64 -6.81 11.26 3.62
CA ASN A 64 -6.19 12.44 4.19
C ASN A 64 -4.67 12.20 4.24
N GLN A 65 -3.89 13.23 3.95
CA GLN A 65 -2.43 13.13 4.04
C GLN A 65 -2.03 12.97 5.51
N GLY A 66 -1.50 11.81 5.88
CA GLY A 66 -0.93 11.54 7.20
C GLY A 66 0.60 11.44 7.14
N ASP A 67 1.25 11.48 8.31
CA ASP A 67 2.71 11.45 8.43
C ASP A 67 3.32 10.13 7.93
N ALA A 68 2.65 8.99 8.15
CA ALA A 68 3.04 7.69 7.62
C ALA A 68 1.83 6.75 7.51
N TRP A 69 1.77 5.96 6.44
CA TRP A 69 0.69 5.01 6.19
C TRP A 69 1.19 3.79 5.39
N ASN A 70 0.52 2.65 5.60
CA ASN A 70 0.65 1.47 4.76
C ASN A 70 -0.67 1.23 4.04
N ALA A 71 -0.62 0.90 2.75
CA ALA A 71 -1.81 0.58 1.97
C ALA A 71 -1.65 -0.71 1.19
N TYR A 72 -2.76 -1.43 1.04
CA TYR A 72 -2.93 -2.53 0.11
C TYR A 72 -3.89 -2.10 -0.98
N VAL A 73 -3.53 -2.35 -2.24
CA VAL A 73 -4.40 -2.15 -3.40
C VAL A 73 -4.72 -3.54 -3.98
N VAL A 74 -6.00 -3.89 -4.08
CA VAL A 74 -6.43 -5.18 -4.63
C VAL A 74 -7.36 -4.95 -5.80
N GLY A 75 -7.00 -5.51 -6.95
CA GLY A 75 -7.88 -5.64 -8.11
C GLY A 75 -8.64 -6.97 -8.07
N VAL A 76 -9.95 -6.91 -8.23
CA VAL A 76 -10.83 -8.08 -8.33
C VAL A 76 -11.07 -8.38 -9.80
N ALA A 77 -10.56 -9.52 -10.26
CA ALA A 77 -10.85 -10.06 -11.60
C ALA A 77 -12.04 -11.03 -11.50
N ASN A 78 -12.99 -10.92 -12.43
CA ASN A 78 -13.98 -11.98 -12.62
C ASN A 78 -13.39 -13.00 -13.59
N THR A 79 -13.28 -14.26 -13.14
CA THR A 79 -12.97 -15.41 -14.00
C THR A 79 -14.04 -15.63 -15.06
#